data_AF-A0A317PMQ4-F1
#
_entry.id   AF-A0A317PMQ4-F1
#
_cell.length_a   1.000
_cell.length_b   1.000
_cell.length_c   1.000
_cell.angle_alpha   90.00
_cell.angle_beta   90.00
_cell.angle_gamma   90.00
#
_symmetry.space_group_name_H-M   'P 1'
#
loop_
_entity.id
_entity.type
_entity.pdbx_description
1 polymer ?
#
loop_
_entity_poly.entity_id
_entity_poly.type
_entity_poly.pdbx_seq_one_letter_code
_entity_poly.pdbx_strand_id
1 'polypeptide(L)' 'MPQSWLSPEVAPGYYLSVCQALAEAGFRYVQNAKGSHEKWKHTGTGKIILVPHNLKSRHTANAILKDAGLPKKF' A
#
# COMPACT_ATOMS: atom_id res chain seq x y z
N MET A 1 -16.69 -11.68 -8.31
CA MET A 1 -16.24 -11.10 -7.02
C MET A 1 -15.53 -12.21 -6.25
N PRO A 2 -14.18 -12.28 -6.18
CA PRO A 2 -13.55 -13.35 -5.43
C PRO A 2 -13.54 -13.01 -3.93
N GLN A 3 -14.47 -13.65 -3.25
CA GLN A 3 -14.41 -14.31 -1.95
C GLN A 3 -13.11 -14.19 -1.13
N SER A 4 -13.30 -13.81 0.15
CA SER A 4 -12.47 -14.15 1.33
C SER A 4 -11.23 -13.30 1.63
N TRP A 5 -11.41 -12.18 2.35
CA TRP A 5 -10.32 -11.41 2.99
C TRP A 5 -10.68 -10.92 4.41
N LEU A 6 -11.47 -11.69 5.15
CA LEU A 6 -11.69 -11.44 6.58
C LEU A 6 -11.33 -12.69 7.37
N SER A 7 -10.04 -12.98 7.44
CA SER A 7 -9.47 -13.78 8.53
C SER A 7 -9.42 -12.90 9.80
N PRO A 8 -9.76 -13.42 10.99
CA PRO A 8 -9.85 -12.63 12.23
C PRO A 8 -8.51 -12.10 12.77
N GLU A 9 -7.39 -12.37 12.10
CA GLU A 9 -6.04 -11.89 12.47
C GLU A 9 -5.55 -10.65 11.72
N VAL A 10 -6.40 -10.00 10.91
CA VAL A 10 -6.04 -8.68 10.36
C VAL A 10 -6.26 -7.64 11.46
N ALA A 11 -5.27 -7.50 12.35
CA ALA A 11 -5.16 -6.32 13.19
C ALA A 11 -5.36 -5.05 12.32
N PRO A 12 -6.05 -4.01 12.80
CA PRO A 12 -6.31 -2.80 12.02
C PRO A 12 -4.99 -2.12 11.65
N GLY A 13 -4.44 -2.50 10.50
CA GLY A 13 -3.19 -2.01 9.97
C GLY A 13 -3.41 -0.80 9.06
N TYR A 14 -2.32 -0.10 8.75
CA TYR A 14 -2.36 1.03 7.82
C TYR A 14 -2.37 0.59 6.35
N TYR A 15 -2.21 -0.72 6.09
CA TYR A 15 -2.10 -1.30 4.75
C TYR A 15 -3.27 -0.89 3.84
N LEU A 16 -4.50 -1.16 4.25
CA LEU A 16 -5.70 -0.85 3.44
C LEU A 16 -5.78 0.64 3.13
N SER A 17 -5.57 1.48 4.13
CA SER A 17 -5.67 2.93 4.00
C SER A 17 -4.57 3.53 3.11
N VAL A 18 -3.35 2.95 3.13
CA VAL A 18 -2.25 3.30 2.22
C VAL A 18 -2.54 2.84 0.80
N CYS A 19 -3.02 1.61 0.60
CA CYS A 19 -3.39 1.10 -0.72
C CYS A 19 -4.52 1.93 -1.35
N GLN A 20 -5.51 2.34 -0.58
CA GLN A 20 -6.57 3.25 -1.05
C GLN A 20 -5.99 4.59 -1.51
N ALA A 21 -5.16 5.24 -0.69
CA ALA A 21 -4.54 6.52 -1.05
C ALA A 21 -3.64 6.39 -2.31
N LEU A 22 -2.91 5.29 -2.44
CA LEU A 22 -2.11 5.00 -3.63
C LEU A 22 -2.99 4.81 -4.87
N ALA A 23 -4.09 4.07 -4.76
CA ALA A 23 -5.01 3.84 -5.87
C ALA A 23 -5.68 5.14 -6.37
N GLU A 24 -6.12 5.98 -5.44
CA GLU A 24 -6.65 7.33 -5.69
C GLU A 24 -5.62 8.22 -6.39
N ALA A 25 -4.35 8.10 -5.99
CA ALA A 25 -3.23 8.82 -6.59
C ALA A 25 -2.76 8.25 -7.95
N GLY A 26 -3.45 7.26 -8.51
CA GLY A 26 -3.10 6.69 -9.83
C GLY A 26 -2.05 5.58 -9.79
N PHE A 27 -1.67 5.07 -8.62
CA PHE A 27 -0.87 3.86 -8.52
C PHE A 27 -1.72 2.62 -8.76
N ARG A 28 -1.11 1.61 -9.37
CA ARG A 28 -1.72 0.31 -9.60
C ARG A 28 -0.79 -0.77 -9.09
N TYR A 29 -1.40 -1.78 -8.47
CA TYR A 29 -0.70 -3.00 -8.13
C TYR A 29 -0.13 -3.65 -9.40
N VAL A 30 1.12 -4.10 -9.33
CA VAL A 30 1.81 -4.77 -10.44
C VAL A 30 2.03 -6.24 -10.11
N GLN A 31 2.74 -6.52 -9.02
CA GLN A 31 3.10 -7.88 -8.61
C GLN A 31 3.58 -7.89 -7.16
N ASN A 32 3.63 -9.07 -6.55
CA ASN A 32 4.34 -9.27 -5.30
C ASN A 32 5.86 -9.17 -5.53
N ALA A 33 6.55 -8.54 -4.60
CA ALA A 33 8.00 -8.58 -4.47
C ALA A 33 8.39 -9.69 -3.46
N LYS A 34 9.67 -9.77 -3.11
CA LYS A 34 10.16 -10.77 -2.15
C LYS A 34 9.44 -10.64 -0.81
N GLY A 35 8.89 -11.75 -0.32
CA GLY A 35 8.19 -11.82 0.97
C GLY A 35 6.79 -11.21 0.91
N SER A 36 6.43 -10.42 1.93
CA SER A 36 5.11 -9.80 2.08
C SER A 36 4.99 -8.41 1.45
N HIS A 37 5.90 -8.04 0.56
CA HIS A 37 5.90 -6.73 -0.11
C HIS A 37 5.16 -6.79 -1.45
N GLU A 38 4.41 -5.75 -1.75
CA GLU A 38 3.77 -5.54 -3.03
C GLU A 38 4.42 -4.40 -3.79
N LYS A 39 4.51 -4.56 -5.11
CA LYS A 39 4.99 -3.53 -6.01
C LYS A 39 3.80 -2.79 -6.62
N TRP A 40 3.74 -1.49 -6.34
CA TRP A 40 2.77 -0.56 -6.88
C TRP A 40 3.46 0.38 -7.86
N LYS A 41 2.88 0.63 -9.04
CA LYS A 41 3.44 1.50 -10.06
C LYS A 41 2.44 2.58 -10.46
N HIS A 42 2.89 3.83 -10.50
CA HIS A 42 2.12 4.95 -11.00
C HIS A 42 1.97 4.86 -12.52
N THR A 43 0.74 4.97 -13.03
CA THR A 43 0.46 4.82 -14.46
C THR A 43 1.00 5.97 -15.30
N GLY A 44 0.99 7.20 -14.78
CA GLY A 44 1.43 8.38 -15.53
C GLY A 44 2.94 8.64 -15.51
N THR A 45 3.62 8.33 -14.39
CA THR A 45 5.06 8.66 -14.19
C THR A 45 5.94 7.43 -14.15
N GLY A 46 5.36 6.23 -14.06
CA GLY A 46 6.10 4.97 -13.92
C GLY A 46 6.76 4.77 -12.56
N LYS A 47 6.57 5.67 -11.60
CA LYS A 47 7.14 5.59 -10.24
C LYS A 47 6.70 4.32 -9.54
N ILE A 48 7.63 3.65 -8.86
CA ILE A 48 7.38 2.38 -8.17
C ILE A 48 7.44 2.60 -6.66
N ILE A 49 6.50 2.01 -5.94
CA ILE A 49 6.40 2.01 -4.48
C ILE A 49 6.26 0.57 -4.00
N LEU A 50 6.94 0.24 -2.89
CA LEU A 50 6.81 -1.05 -2.23
C LEU A 50 5.94 -0.91 -0.98
N VAL A 51 4.89 -1.72 -0.87
CA VAL A 51 3.96 -1.70 0.26
C VAL A 51 3.99 -3.05 0.96
N PRO A 52 4.39 -3.14 2.24
CA PRO A 52 4.31 -4.38 3.00
C PRO A 52 2.86 -4.67 3.41
N HIS A 53 2.41 -5.92 3.28
CA HIS A 53 1.09 -6.37 3.75
C HIS A 53 0.95 -6.24 5.27
N ASN A 54 2.02 -6.49 6.02
CA ASN A 54 2.03 -6.42 7.49
C ASN A 54 2.35 -5.00 7.98
N LEU A 55 1.68 -3.99 7.44
CA LEU A 55 1.92 -2.58 7.77
C LEU A 55 1.24 -2.17 9.07
N LYS A 56 1.95 -2.37 10.19
CA LYS A 56 1.49 -1.99 11.54
C LYS A 56 2.03 -0.63 12.02
N SER A 57 3.05 -0.08 11.35
CA SER A 57 3.71 1.16 11.77
C SER A 57 3.18 2.39 11.01
N ARG A 58 2.68 3.37 11.76
CA ARG A 58 2.29 4.70 11.28
C ARG A 58 3.42 5.43 10.56
N HIS A 59 4.65 5.30 11.09
CA HIS A 59 5.83 5.95 10.50
C HIS A 59 6.14 5.36 9.13
N THR A 60 6.06 4.04 8.99
CA THR A 60 6.25 3.35 7.71
C THR A 60 5.14 3.71 6.72
N ALA A 61 3.89 3.79 7.17
CA ALA A 61 2.77 4.22 6.33
C ALA A 61 2.98 5.63 5.78
N ASN A 62 3.35 6.58 6.63
CA ASN A 62 3.66 7.94 6.20
C ASN A 62 4.90 8.04 5.32
N ALA A 63 5.92 7.20 5.55
CA ALA A 63 7.08 7.13 4.68
C ALA A 63 6.67 6.67 3.27
N ILE A 64 5.85 5.63 3.16
CA ILE A 64 5.32 5.14 1.88
C ILE A 64 4.51 6.23 1.16
N LEU A 65 3.63 6.94 1.88
CA LEU A 65 2.85 8.04 1.30
C LEU A 65 3.76 9.18 0.83
N LYS A 66 4.74 9.58 1.65
CA LYS A 66 5.73 10.59 1.28
C LYS A 66 6.52 10.16 0.04
N ASP A 67 6.95 8.90 -0.01
CA ASP A 67 7.65 8.33 -1.15
C ASP A 67 6.77 8.30 -2.38
N ALA A 68 5.45 8.10 -2.24
CA ALA A 68 4.49 8.22 -3.34
C ALA A 68 4.25 9.68 -3.78
N GLY A 69 4.74 10.67 -3.03
CA GLY A 69 4.48 12.09 -3.25
C GLY A 69 3.15 12.57 -2.67
N LEU A 70 2.55 11.79 -1.78
CA LEU A 70 1.31 12.11 -1.09
C LEU A 70 1.58 12.78 0.26
N PRO A 71 0.68 13.67 0.73
CA PRO A 71 0.76 14.22 2.06
C PRO A 71 0.63 13.10 3.11
N LYS A 72 1.23 13.32 4.29
CA LYS A 72 1.09 12.40 5.43
C LYS A 72 -0.38 12.30 5.82
N LYS A 73 -0.87 11.08 6.03
CA LYS A 73 -2.28 10.79 6.32
C LYS A 73 -2.50 10.24 7.73
N PHE A 74 -1.44 9.82 8.44
CA PHE A 74 -1.55 9.12 9.74
C PHE A 74 -0.71 9.73 10.86
#